data_AF-A0A9N9PXB4-F1
#
_entry.id   AF-A0A9N9PXB4-F1
#
_cell.length_a   1.000
_cell.length_b   1.000
_cell.length_c   1.000
_cell.angle_alpha   90.00
_cell.angle_beta   90.00
_cell.angle_gamma   90.00
#
_symmetry.space_group_name_H-M   'P 1'
#
loop_
_entity.id
_entity.type
_entity.pdbx_description
1 polymer ?
#
loop_
_entity_poly.entity_id
_entity_poly.type
_entity_poly.pdbx_seq_one_letter_code
_entity_poly.pdbx_strand_id
1 'polypeptide(L)'
;MVMLYAWKPLKCIKHSISILKTFPHSITPNRNRSYYSNSNNEMEYTLFLASALATLATAMPTTPNIAASDPFTGYRPLTLTFHGGPSTYTLNMAADGSTYYTNNKLNVNTIEVAEDFNLWGLCNFYTTGPIRITTPPAGSGKTVQLGPPQPITAVACKPTANPPGYCLPVYASCEWCGGGLGGCSLSACCTGFCAATKCRPFPPIQT
;
A
#
# COMPACT_ATOMS: atom_id res chain seq x y z
N MET A 1 -21.62 23.53 39.31
CA MET A 1 -20.88 24.53 38.51
C MET A 1 -20.33 23.80 37.28
N VAL A 2 -21.02 23.92 36.15
CA VAL A 2 -20.73 23.18 34.90
C VAL A 2 -19.93 24.11 33.99
N MET A 3 -18.66 23.77 33.72
CA MET A 3 -17.85 24.48 32.72
C MET A 3 -18.05 23.83 31.34
N LEU A 4 -18.76 24.53 30.48
CA LEU A 4 -18.86 24.26 29.03
C LEU A 4 -17.61 24.83 28.35
N TYR A 5 -16.79 23.97 27.73
CA TYR A 5 -15.70 24.42 26.86
C TYR A 5 -16.21 24.59 25.43
N ALA A 6 -16.27 25.84 24.98
CA ALA A 6 -16.60 26.22 23.61
C ALA A 6 -15.38 26.02 22.68
N TRP A 7 -15.55 25.23 21.61
CA TRP A 7 -14.57 25.10 20.53
C TRP A 7 -14.75 26.23 19.51
N LYS A 8 -13.70 27.05 19.33
CA LYS A 8 -13.58 28.00 18.22
C LYS A 8 -12.91 27.32 17.02
N PRO A 9 -13.38 27.52 15.78
CA PRO A 9 -12.71 27.01 14.59
C PRO A 9 -11.46 27.86 14.26
N LEU A 10 -10.33 27.18 14.05
CA LEU A 10 -9.07 27.77 13.59
C LEU A 10 -9.18 28.14 12.10
N LYS A 11 -8.95 29.41 11.79
CA LYS A 11 -8.76 29.93 10.43
C LYS A 11 -7.45 29.40 9.85
N CYS A 12 -7.49 28.81 8.65
CA CYS A 12 -6.30 28.52 7.84
C CYS A 12 -5.61 29.83 7.43
N ILE A 13 -4.40 30.05 7.94
CA ILE A 13 -3.52 31.16 7.55
C ILE A 13 -2.74 30.73 6.30
N LYS A 14 -2.92 31.48 5.22
CA LYS A 14 -2.23 31.31 3.93
C LYS A 14 -0.89 32.06 4.03
N HIS A 15 0.21 31.36 4.28
CA HIS A 15 1.55 31.94 4.19
C HIS A 15 2.17 31.65 2.81
N SER A 16 2.28 32.69 1.99
CA SER A 16 3.23 32.74 0.89
C SER A 16 4.64 32.92 1.46
N ILE A 17 5.52 31.97 1.19
CA ILE A 17 6.95 32.10 1.46
C ILE A 17 7.66 32.19 0.10
N SER A 18 8.13 33.39 -0.23
CA SER A 18 9.13 33.63 -1.26
C SER A 18 10.50 33.29 -0.69
N ILE A 19 11.25 32.38 -1.33
CA ILE A 19 12.70 32.26 -1.12
C ILE A 19 13.37 32.23 -2.49
N LEU A 20 14.22 33.23 -2.70
CA LEU A 20 15.13 33.41 -3.84
C LEU A 20 16.54 32.94 -3.43
N LYS A 21 17.27 32.38 -4.42
CA LYS A 21 18.73 32.09 -4.48
C LYS A 21 19.20 30.84 -3.69
N THR A 22 20.07 29.93 -4.17
CA THR A 22 21.10 29.94 -5.25
C THR A 22 21.55 28.50 -5.61
N PHE A 23 22.06 28.32 -6.84
CA PHE A 23 22.76 27.21 -7.56
C PHE A 23 23.82 26.35 -6.79
N PRO A 24 24.53 25.33 -7.38
CA PRO A 24 24.38 24.57 -8.67
C PRO A 24 24.52 23.02 -8.55
N HIS A 25 24.02 22.25 -9.54
CA HIS A 25 24.81 21.29 -10.35
C HIS A 25 23.91 20.34 -11.17
N SER A 26 24.16 20.35 -12.49
CA SER A 26 24.26 19.20 -13.40
C SER A 26 23.22 18.07 -13.34
N ILE A 27 22.38 17.94 -14.37
CA ILE A 27 22.50 16.94 -15.46
C ILE A 27 21.28 17.13 -16.39
N THR A 28 21.58 17.25 -17.68
CA THR A 28 20.69 17.47 -18.83
C THR A 28 19.69 16.34 -19.12
N PRO A 29 18.47 16.63 -19.64
CA PRO A 29 17.76 15.73 -20.55
C PRO A 29 17.94 16.20 -22.01
N ASN A 30 18.52 15.33 -22.83
CA ASN A 30 18.76 15.53 -24.26
C ASN A 30 17.45 15.47 -25.06
N ARG A 31 17.01 16.61 -25.62
CA ARG A 31 16.04 16.69 -26.73
C ARG A 31 16.81 16.84 -28.03
N ASN A 32 16.97 15.75 -28.78
CA ASN A 32 17.34 15.83 -30.18
C ASN A 32 16.10 16.19 -31.01
N ARG A 33 15.99 17.48 -31.36
CA ARG A 33 15.09 17.99 -32.40
C ARG A 33 15.96 18.76 -33.40
N SER A 34 16.47 18.07 -34.41
CA SER A 34 17.15 18.72 -35.54
C SER A 34 16.10 19.11 -36.58
N TYR A 35 15.96 20.42 -36.78
CA TYR A 35 15.39 21.00 -37.99
C TYR A 35 16.50 21.05 -39.05
N TYR A 36 16.20 20.64 -40.28
CA TYR A 36 16.97 21.00 -41.47
C TYR A 36 16.03 21.64 -42.48
N SER A 37 16.41 22.82 -42.97
CA SER A 37 15.69 23.63 -43.96
C SER A 37 16.55 23.82 -45.21
N ASN A 38 15.85 24.00 -46.35
CA ASN A 38 16.32 24.49 -47.66
C ASN A 38 17.09 23.48 -48.54
N SER A 39 16.99 23.49 -49.87
CA SER A 39 16.14 24.22 -50.85
C SER A 39 16.47 23.70 -52.26
N ASN A 40 15.48 23.72 -53.15
CA ASN A 40 15.54 23.81 -54.63
C ASN A 40 16.13 22.62 -55.43
N ASN A 41 15.32 22.01 -56.30
CA ASN A 41 15.42 22.11 -57.76
C ASN A 41 14.50 21.10 -58.49
N GLU A 42 13.66 21.65 -59.38
CA GLU A 42 13.31 21.20 -60.73
C GLU A 42 12.65 19.81 -60.99
N MET A 43 11.57 19.87 -61.78
CA MET A 43 10.78 18.78 -62.36
C MET A 43 11.60 17.85 -63.23
N GLU A 44 11.29 16.54 -63.22
CA GLU A 44 11.03 15.78 -64.45
C GLU A 44 10.10 14.58 -64.18
N TYR A 45 9.17 14.38 -65.12
CA TYR A 45 8.21 13.28 -65.20
C TYR A 45 8.92 11.97 -65.57
N THR A 46 8.60 10.86 -64.92
CA THR A 46 8.56 9.55 -65.61
C THR A 46 7.73 8.53 -64.84
N LEU A 47 6.66 8.10 -65.49
CA LEU A 47 5.82 6.96 -65.13
C LEU A 47 6.65 5.67 -65.15
N PHE A 48 6.72 4.96 -64.02
CA PHE A 48 7.00 3.52 -64.02
C PHE A 48 6.08 2.80 -63.04
N LEU A 49 5.21 1.99 -63.64
CA LEU A 49 4.48 0.89 -63.02
C LEU A 49 5.47 -0.13 -62.46
N ALA A 50 5.43 -0.38 -61.16
CA ALA A 50 5.90 -1.64 -60.59
C ALA A 50 5.11 -1.97 -59.33
N SER A 51 4.28 -3.00 -59.46
CA SER A 51 3.51 -3.67 -58.42
C SER A 51 4.41 -4.19 -57.30
N ALA A 52 4.20 -3.67 -56.08
CA ALA A 52 4.58 -4.33 -54.84
C ALA A 52 3.32 -4.54 -53.99
N LEU A 53 2.79 -5.76 -54.01
CA LEU A 53 1.76 -6.22 -53.09
C LEU A 53 2.36 -6.25 -51.68
N ALA A 54 2.17 -5.15 -50.94
CA ALA A 54 2.48 -5.07 -49.53
C ALA A 54 1.48 -5.92 -48.74
N THR A 55 1.93 -7.05 -48.23
CA THR A 55 1.23 -7.84 -47.21
C THR A 55 1.23 -7.05 -45.89
N LEU A 56 0.22 -6.21 -45.67
CA LEU A 56 -0.06 -5.66 -44.34
C LEU A 56 -0.69 -6.78 -43.48
N ALA A 57 0.17 -7.57 -42.83
CA ALA A 57 -0.26 -8.31 -41.66
C ALA A 57 -0.62 -7.27 -40.58
N THR A 58 -1.92 -7.13 -40.30
CA THR A 58 -2.42 -6.36 -39.17
C THR A 58 -1.97 -7.04 -37.88
N ALA A 59 -0.80 -6.69 -37.38
CA ALA A 59 -0.39 -7.00 -36.03
C ALA A 59 -1.31 -6.22 -35.08
N MET A 60 -2.37 -6.86 -34.60
CA MET A 60 -3.14 -6.33 -33.49
C MET A 60 -2.17 -6.14 -32.32
N PRO A 61 -2.06 -4.94 -31.73
CA PRO A 61 -1.37 -4.80 -30.47
C PRO A 61 -2.13 -5.66 -29.47
N THR A 62 -1.52 -6.76 -29.04
CA THR A 62 -1.91 -7.46 -27.84
C THR A 62 -1.72 -6.46 -26.71
N THR A 63 -2.81 -5.80 -26.32
CA THR A 63 -2.86 -5.11 -25.03
C THR A 63 -2.32 -6.09 -24.01
N PRO A 64 -1.28 -5.73 -23.22
CA PRO A 64 -0.89 -6.58 -22.12
C PRO A 64 -2.15 -6.79 -21.30
N ASN A 65 -2.60 -8.04 -21.26
CA ASN A 65 -3.58 -8.48 -20.31
C ASN A 65 -2.86 -8.29 -18.98
N ILE A 66 -3.04 -7.11 -18.36
CA ILE A 66 -2.82 -6.97 -16.94
C ILE A 66 -3.85 -7.93 -16.38
N ALA A 67 -3.44 -9.19 -16.22
CA ALA A 67 -4.16 -10.19 -15.48
C ALA A 67 -4.61 -9.44 -14.24
N ALA A 68 -5.93 -9.30 -14.08
CA ALA A 68 -6.52 -8.74 -12.88
C ALA A 68 -5.74 -9.33 -11.73
N SER A 69 -4.96 -8.49 -11.05
CA SER A 69 -4.16 -8.91 -9.90
C SER A 69 -5.11 -9.72 -9.04
N ASP A 70 -4.77 -10.99 -8.81
CA ASP A 70 -5.58 -11.99 -8.14
C ASP A 70 -6.46 -11.32 -7.07
N PRO A 71 -7.81 -11.34 -7.21
CA PRO A 71 -8.67 -10.54 -6.35
C PRO A 71 -8.36 -10.90 -4.90
N PHE A 72 -8.00 -9.89 -4.10
CA PHE A 72 -7.67 -10.09 -2.69
C PHE A 72 -8.78 -10.92 -2.02
N THR A 73 -8.44 -12.15 -1.65
CA THR A 73 -9.40 -13.16 -1.17
C THR A 73 -9.69 -13.01 0.32
N GLY A 74 -9.00 -12.10 0.98
CA GLY A 74 -9.21 -11.80 2.39
C GLY A 74 -7.99 -11.17 3.05
N TYR A 75 -8.08 -11.12 4.38
CA TYR A 75 -6.98 -10.73 5.24
C TYR A 75 -5.94 -11.85 5.30
N ARG A 76 -4.68 -11.44 5.43
CA ARG A 76 -3.57 -12.38 5.54
C ARG A 76 -3.65 -13.17 6.86
N PRO A 77 -3.64 -14.51 6.84
CA PRO A 77 -3.52 -15.31 8.06
C PRO A 77 -2.11 -15.13 8.64
N LEU A 78 -2.03 -15.04 9.96
CA LEU A 78 -0.80 -14.90 10.73
C LEU A 78 -0.77 -15.95 11.84
N THR A 79 0.39 -16.58 11.98
CA THR A 79 0.71 -17.50 13.06
C THR A 79 1.83 -16.91 13.89
N LEU A 80 1.47 -16.31 15.03
CA LEU A 80 2.40 -15.69 15.95
C LEU A 80 2.85 -16.70 17.01
N THR A 81 4.15 -16.85 17.20
CA THR A 81 4.76 -17.63 18.27
C THR A 81 5.36 -16.68 19.29
N PHE A 82 4.92 -16.80 20.54
CA PHE A 82 5.38 -16.00 21.67
C PHE A 82 6.33 -16.86 22.49
N HIS A 83 7.52 -16.33 22.75
CA HIS A 83 8.55 -16.97 23.55
C HIS A 83 8.71 -16.24 24.88
N GLY A 84 8.75 -17.00 25.97
CA GLY A 84 8.94 -16.49 27.32
C GLY A 84 9.79 -17.44 28.14
N GLY A 85 11.08 -17.13 28.28
CA GLY A 85 12.04 -18.03 28.93
C GLY A 85 12.09 -19.39 28.22
N PRO A 86 11.86 -20.53 28.92
CA PRO A 86 11.82 -21.85 28.31
C PRO A 86 10.44 -22.23 27.71
N SER A 87 9.44 -21.37 27.81
CA SER A 87 8.05 -21.69 27.41
C SER A 87 7.61 -20.89 26.18
N THR A 88 6.70 -21.47 25.40
CA THR A 88 6.15 -20.85 24.20
C THR A 88 4.64 -21.07 24.08
N TYR A 89 3.95 -20.18 23.36
CA TYR A 89 2.57 -20.41 22.91
C TYR A 89 2.33 -19.76 21.55
N THR A 90 1.29 -20.20 20.84
CA THR A 90 0.94 -19.67 19.51
C THR A 90 -0.42 -18.97 19.51
N LEU A 91 -0.58 -17.99 18.61
CA LEU A 91 -1.84 -17.33 18.32
C LEU A 91 -2.04 -17.30 16.81
N ASN A 92 -3.18 -17.83 16.37
CA ASN A 92 -3.61 -17.77 14.98
C ASN A 92 -4.62 -16.62 14.85
N MET A 93 -4.33 -15.68 13.96
CA MET A 93 -5.18 -14.50 13.74
C MET A 93 -5.11 -14.05 12.28
N ALA A 94 -5.97 -13.12 11.89
CA ALA A 94 -5.89 -12.46 10.59
C ALA A 94 -5.32 -11.03 10.77
N ALA A 95 -4.61 -10.54 9.76
CA ALA A 95 -4.18 -9.15 9.69
C ALA A 95 -5.34 -8.24 9.25
N ASP A 96 -6.40 -8.15 10.05
CA ASP A 96 -7.66 -7.47 9.72
C ASP A 96 -7.85 -6.13 10.45
N GLY A 97 -6.92 -5.75 11.31
CA GLY A 97 -7.04 -4.58 12.20
C GLY A 97 -7.77 -4.86 13.51
N SER A 98 -8.37 -6.04 13.68
CA SER A 98 -9.04 -6.44 14.91
C SER A 98 -8.03 -6.71 16.02
N THR A 99 -8.51 -6.60 17.26
CA THR A 99 -7.72 -6.91 18.46
C THR A 99 -7.99 -8.34 18.89
N TYR A 100 -6.94 -9.15 18.95
CA TYR A 100 -6.98 -10.55 19.37
C TYR A 100 -6.41 -10.69 20.78
N TYR A 101 -7.22 -11.15 21.72
CA TYR A 101 -6.79 -11.40 23.10
C TYR A 101 -6.01 -12.72 23.19
N THR A 102 -4.85 -12.67 23.82
CA THR A 102 -3.97 -13.85 24.00
C THR A 102 -4.41 -14.72 25.18
N ASN A 103 -5.02 -14.12 26.21
CA ASN A 103 -5.43 -14.78 27.45
C ASN A 103 -4.32 -15.64 28.12
N ASN A 104 -3.06 -15.25 27.94
CA ASN A 104 -1.91 -15.99 28.47
C ASN A 104 -1.11 -15.09 29.43
N LYS A 105 -0.66 -15.67 30.56
CA LYS A 105 0.13 -14.96 31.58
C LYS A 105 1.63 -15.13 31.42
N LEU A 106 2.10 -15.78 30.35
CA LEU A 106 3.51 -15.97 30.08
C LEU A 106 4.22 -14.63 29.86
N ASN A 107 5.34 -14.42 30.53
CA ASN A 107 6.18 -13.24 30.33
C ASN A 107 6.97 -13.39 29.03
N VAL A 108 6.53 -12.70 27.98
CA VAL A 108 7.08 -12.82 26.63
C VAL A 108 8.28 -11.88 26.47
N ASN A 109 9.37 -12.39 25.91
CA ASN A 109 10.56 -11.62 25.54
C ASN A 109 10.80 -11.57 24.02
N THR A 110 10.28 -12.54 23.27
CA THR A 110 10.43 -12.59 21.81
C THR A 110 9.12 -13.02 21.18
N ILE A 111 8.74 -12.39 20.06
CA ILE A 111 7.60 -12.79 19.24
C ILE A 111 8.09 -13.00 17.82
N GLU A 112 7.65 -14.10 17.22
CA GLU A 112 7.99 -14.49 15.85
C GLU A 112 6.73 -14.77 15.07
N VAL A 113 6.76 -14.49 13.77
CA VAL A 113 5.69 -14.85 12.84
C VAL A 113 6.24 -15.82 11.80
N ALA A 114 5.49 -16.89 11.53
CA ALA A 114 5.90 -17.91 10.57
C ALA A 114 5.91 -17.37 9.13
N GLU A 115 4.97 -16.48 8.83
CA GLU A 115 4.78 -15.90 7.50
C GLU A 115 5.77 -14.75 7.21
N ASP A 116 5.90 -14.36 5.94
CA ASP A 116 6.67 -13.16 5.52
C ASP A 116 5.99 -11.84 5.94
N PHE A 117 5.81 -11.59 7.23
CA PHE A 117 5.08 -10.44 7.76
C PHE A 117 5.96 -9.59 8.70
N ASN A 118 5.86 -8.27 8.60
CA ASN A 118 6.65 -7.35 9.43
C ASN A 118 5.86 -6.97 10.70
N LEU A 119 6.16 -7.63 11.82
CA LEU A 119 5.52 -7.38 13.11
C LEU A 119 5.83 -5.97 13.64
N TRP A 120 7.06 -5.49 13.48
CA TRP A 120 7.52 -4.22 14.01
C TRP A 120 6.75 -3.01 13.48
N GLY A 121 6.51 -2.96 12.17
CA GLY A 121 5.87 -1.81 11.52
C GLY A 121 4.35 -1.92 11.36
N LEU A 122 3.82 -3.14 11.50
CA LEU A 122 2.43 -3.44 11.16
C LEU A 122 1.59 -3.90 12.35
N CYS A 123 2.19 -4.35 13.45
CA CYS A 123 1.44 -4.79 14.63
C CYS A 123 1.68 -3.90 15.84
N ASN A 124 0.63 -3.80 16.66
CA ASN A 124 0.66 -3.25 18.01
C ASN A 124 0.45 -4.38 19.00
N PHE A 125 1.28 -4.39 20.05
CA PHE A 125 1.20 -5.35 21.15
C PHE A 125 0.75 -4.62 22.41
N TYR A 126 -0.35 -5.09 23.00
CA TYR A 126 -0.93 -4.50 24.20
C TYR A 126 -0.44 -5.24 25.43
N THR A 127 0.08 -4.48 26.39
CA THR A 127 0.57 -4.99 27.68
C THR A 127 0.03 -4.10 28.79
N THR A 128 0.09 -4.59 30.03
CA THR A 128 -0.34 -3.81 31.21
C THR A 128 0.70 -2.78 31.63
N GLY A 129 1.97 -2.97 31.28
CA GLY A 129 3.08 -2.10 31.61
C GLY A 129 3.67 -1.37 30.40
N PRO A 130 4.67 -0.50 30.62
CA PRO A 130 5.44 0.07 29.54
C PRO A 130 6.22 -1.03 28.81
N ILE A 131 6.17 -1.02 27.49
CA ILE A 131 6.88 -1.97 26.63
C ILE A 131 7.85 -1.24 25.71
N ARG A 132 9.06 -1.78 25.59
CA ARG A 132 9.98 -1.46 24.51
C ARG A 132 10.02 -2.65 23.58
N ILE A 133 9.56 -2.43 22.37
CA ILE A 133 9.70 -3.39 21.32
C ILE A 133 11.03 -3.02 20.62
N THR A 134 11.81 -3.98 20.16
CA THR A 134 12.96 -3.77 19.27
C THR A 134 13.00 -4.85 18.19
N THR A 135 13.63 -4.56 17.06
CA THR A 135 13.93 -5.58 16.03
C THR A 135 15.39 -6.01 16.14
N PRO A 136 15.70 -7.29 15.87
CA PRO A 136 17.08 -7.72 15.68
C PRO A 136 17.74 -6.90 14.55
N PRO A 137 19.03 -6.54 14.67
CA PRO A 137 19.73 -5.67 13.72
C PRO A 137 19.82 -6.19 12.28
N ALA A 138 19.52 -7.48 12.04
CA ALA A 138 19.49 -8.10 10.71
C ALA A 138 18.11 -8.68 10.33
N GLY A 139 17.05 -8.38 11.09
CA GLY A 139 15.75 -9.01 10.92
C GLY A 139 14.86 -8.33 9.88
N SER A 140 14.17 -9.13 9.07
CA SER A 140 13.10 -8.69 8.14
C SER A 140 11.83 -8.14 8.84
N GLY A 141 11.88 -7.90 10.14
CA GLY A 141 10.74 -7.51 10.97
C GLY A 141 9.83 -8.68 11.38
N LYS A 142 10.15 -9.92 11.00
CA LYS A 142 9.40 -11.13 11.41
C LYS A 142 9.54 -11.48 12.88
N THR A 143 10.65 -11.06 13.48
CA THR A 143 10.94 -11.29 14.90
C THR A 143 11.04 -9.94 15.58
N VAL A 144 10.36 -9.80 16.71
CA VAL A 144 10.46 -8.64 17.58
C VAL A 144 10.85 -9.09 18.98
N GLN A 145 11.74 -8.34 19.62
CA GLN A 145 12.11 -8.51 21.01
C GLN A 145 11.36 -7.50 21.86
N LEU A 146 10.97 -7.95 23.05
CA LEU A 146 10.19 -7.19 24.02
C LEU A 146 11.01 -7.04 25.30
N GLY A 147 11.17 -5.81 25.75
CA GLY A 147 11.84 -5.49 27.01
C GLY A 147 11.06 -4.42 27.80
N PRO A 148 10.89 -4.56 29.12
CA PRO A 148 11.14 -5.77 29.93
C PRO A 148 10.16 -6.92 29.59
N PRO A 149 10.52 -8.20 29.87
CA PRO A 149 9.63 -9.34 29.65
C PRO A 149 8.34 -9.22 30.46
N GLN A 150 7.19 -9.29 29.81
CA GLN A 150 5.89 -9.15 30.45
C GLN A 150 4.78 -9.85 29.64
N PRO A 151 3.59 -10.09 30.23
CA PRO A 151 2.50 -10.73 29.52
C PRO A 151 1.91 -9.82 28.44
N ILE A 152 1.75 -10.37 27.24
CA ILE A 152 0.95 -9.75 26.18
C ILE A 152 -0.51 -10.02 26.48
N THR A 153 -1.34 -8.97 26.51
CA THR A 153 -2.79 -9.08 26.74
C THR A 153 -3.56 -9.21 25.44
N ALA A 154 -3.10 -8.52 24.39
CA ALA A 154 -3.70 -8.58 23.06
C ALA A 154 -2.72 -8.16 21.97
N VAL A 155 -3.04 -8.52 20.73
CA VAL A 155 -2.31 -8.13 19.52
C VAL A 155 -3.29 -7.59 18.49
N ALA A 156 -2.92 -6.53 17.79
CA ALA A 156 -3.66 -6.03 16.63
C ALA A 156 -2.69 -5.68 15.51
N CYS A 157 -2.94 -6.18 14.30
CA CYS A 157 -2.10 -5.94 13.13
C CYS A 157 -2.86 -5.18 12.05
N LYS A 158 -2.17 -4.28 11.34
CA LYS A 158 -2.76 -3.48 10.27
C LYS A 158 -3.39 -4.36 9.20
N PRO A 159 -4.54 -3.94 8.63
CA PRO A 159 -5.17 -4.58 7.48
C PRO A 159 -4.15 -4.87 6.37
N THR A 160 -3.88 -6.15 6.13
CA THR A 160 -2.93 -6.61 5.11
C THR A 160 -3.59 -7.72 4.30
N ALA A 161 -3.47 -7.58 2.99
CA ALA A 161 -4.16 -8.44 2.04
C ALA A 161 -3.41 -9.75 1.82
N ASN A 162 -4.11 -10.73 1.25
CA ASN A 162 -3.54 -11.94 0.68
C ASN A 162 -3.93 -12.01 -0.82
N PRO A 163 -2.99 -11.92 -1.79
CA PRO A 163 -1.52 -11.85 -1.70
C PRO A 163 -0.97 -10.57 -1.02
N PRO A 164 0.32 -10.50 -0.63
CA PRO A 164 0.85 -9.43 0.22
C PRO A 164 0.70 -8.04 -0.41
N GLY A 165 0.06 -7.15 0.33
CA GLY A 165 -0.14 -5.74 -0.02
C GLY A 165 -0.95 -5.03 1.07
N TYR A 166 -0.89 -3.70 1.10
CA TYR A 166 -1.78 -2.93 1.96
C TYR A 166 -3.16 -2.88 1.31
N CYS A 167 -4.18 -3.22 2.09
CA CYS A 167 -5.57 -3.14 1.64
C CYS A 167 -6.41 -2.34 2.62
N LEU A 168 -7.58 -1.95 2.15
CA LEU A 168 -8.54 -1.16 2.90
C LEU A 168 -9.54 -2.07 3.60
N PRO A 169 -9.80 -1.85 4.90
CA PRO A 169 -10.81 -2.63 5.61
C PRO A 169 -12.21 -2.34 5.06
N VAL A 170 -13.17 -3.20 5.40
CA VAL A 170 -14.57 -3.00 5.01
C VAL A 170 -15.04 -1.61 5.46
N TYR A 171 -15.76 -0.91 4.58
CA TYR A 171 -16.25 0.47 4.75
C TYR A 171 -15.20 1.58 4.80
N ALA A 172 -13.91 1.28 4.60
CA ALA A 172 -12.92 2.32 4.36
C ALA A 172 -13.15 3.01 3.01
N SER A 173 -12.67 4.25 2.89
CA SER A 173 -12.71 4.98 1.63
C SER A 173 -11.71 4.38 0.65
N CYS A 174 -12.19 3.84 -0.47
CA CYS A 174 -11.36 3.23 -1.52
C CYS A 174 -11.13 4.14 -2.73
N GLU A 175 -11.92 5.21 -2.84
CA GLU A 175 -11.67 6.28 -3.80
C GLU A 175 -11.47 7.59 -3.05
N TRP A 176 -10.49 8.36 -3.49
CA TRP A 176 -10.30 9.73 -3.03
C TRP A 176 -9.77 10.60 -4.16
N CYS A 177 -10.61 11.49 -4.68
CA CYS A 177 -10.13 12.71 -5.30
C CYS A 177 -10.90 13.87 -4.67
N GLY A 178 -10.18 14.84 -4.11
CA GLY A 178 -10.78 16.05 -3.58
C GLY A 178 -11.61 16.76 -4.65
N GLY A 179 -12.85 17.12 -4.34
CA GLY A 179 -13.67 17.99 -5.19
C GLY A 179 -14.84 17.34 -5.94
N GLY A 180 -15.25 16.11 -5.62
CA GLY A 180 -16.55 15.56 -6.06
C GLY A 180 -16.62 15.01 -7.48
N LEU A 181 -15.48 14.89 -8.19
CA LEU A 181 -15.46 14.39 -9.57
C LEU A 181 -14.98 12.94 -9.74
N GLY A 182 -14.61 12.23 -8.66
CA GLY A 182 -14.19 10.82 -8.71
C GLY A 182 -12.92 10.57 -9.56
N GLY A 183 -12.31 9.39 -9.45
CA GLY A 183 -11.30 8.95 -10.43
C GLY A 183 -9.93 8.49 -9.91
N CYS A 184 -9.70 8.41 -8.60
CA CYS A 184 -8.42 8.01 -8.02
C CYS A 184 -8.68 6.93 -6.96
N SER A 185 -8.15 5.73 -7.18
CA SER A 185 -8.21 4.63 -6.23
C SER A 185 -7.11 4.79 -5.18
N LEU A 186 -7.46 4.73 -3.89
CA LEU A 186 -6.51 4.78 -2.78
C LEU A 186 -5.75 3.44 -2.65
N SER A 187 -6.49 2.35 -2.56
CA SER A 187 -6.00 0.97 -2.59
C SER A 187 -7.18 0.01 -2.83
N ALA A 188 -6.89 -1.27 -3.01
CA ALA A 188 -7.91 -2.32 -3.08
C ALA A 188 -8.49 -2.64 -1.70
N CYS A 189 -9.72 -3.14 -1.68
CA CYS A 189 -10.39 -3.61 -0.47
C CYS A 189 -9.84 -4.98 -0.07
N CYS A 190 -9.63 -5.21 1.24
CA CYS A 190 -9.12 -6.49 1.75
C CYS A 190 -10.09 -7.63 1.51
N THR A 191 -11.38 -7.33 1.64
CA THR A 191 -12.50 -8.22 1.33
C THR A 191 -13.51 -7.41 0.52
N GLY A 192 -13.91 -7.94 -0.63
CA GLY A 192 -14.96 -7.34 -1.45
C GLY A 192 -14.46 -6.39 -2.54
N PHE A 193 -15.25 -5.35 -2.82
CA PHE A 193 -15.03 -4.44 -3.94
C PHE A 193 -15.24 -2.98 -3.55
N CYS A 194 -14.64 -2.08 -4.33
CA CYS A 194 -14.84 -0.65 -4.16
C CYS A 194 -16.13 -0.23 -4.86
N ALA A 195 -17.09 0.32 -4.11
CA ALA A 195 -18.33 0.87 -4.65
C ALA A 195 -18.80 2.10 -3.89
N ALA A 196 -19.18 3.13 -4.65
CA ALA A 196 -19.56 4.44 -4.12
C ALA A 196 -18.48 5.00 -3.16
N THR A 197 -17.23 5.00 -3.60
CA THR A 197 -16.04 5.43 -2.82
C THR A 197 -15.73 4.62 -1.56
N LYS A 198 -16.44 3.51 -1.30
CA LYS A 198 -16.31 2.72 -0.07
C LYS A 198 -16.08 1.23 -0.34
N CYS A 199 -15.29 0.59 0.50
CA CYS A 199 -15.16 -0.87 0.48
C CYS A 199 -16.45 -1.53 0.94
N ARG A 200 -17.00 -2.41 0.11
CA ARG A 200 -18.22 -3.19 0.39
C ARG A 200 -17.86 -4.67 0.43
N PRO A 201 -18.43 -5.46 1.35
CA PRO A 201 -18.25 -6.91 1.34
C PRO A 201 -18.89 -7.52 0.08
N PHE A 202 -18.40 -8.68 -0.37
CA PHE A 202 -19.10 -9.43 -1.41
C PHE A 202 -20.48 -9.89 -0.88
N PRO A 203 -21.53 -9.87 -1.71
CA PRO A 203 -22.79 -10.48 -1.33
C PRO A 203 -22.57 -11.99 -1.06
N PRO A 204 -23.28 -12.58 -0.10
CA PRO A 204 -23.22 -14.01 0.12
C PRO A 204 -23.62 -14.73 -1.18
N ILE A 205 -22.82 -15.70 -1.61
CA ILE A 205 -23.16 -16.55 -2.74
C ILE A 205 -24.43 -17.30 -2.34
N GLN A 206 -25.54 -17.05 -3.02
CA GLN A 206 -26.73 -17.88 -2.87
C GLN A 206 -26.43 -19.21 -3.54
N THR A 207 -26.09 -20.20 -2.73
CA THR A 207 -25.91 -21.61 -3.14
C THR A 207 -27.25 -22.29 -3.29
#